data_AF-A0A918VAI9-F1
#
_entry.id   AF-A0A918VAI9-F1
#
_cell.length_a   1.000
_cell.length_b   1.000
_cell.length_c   1.000
_cell.angle_alpha   90.00
_cell.angle_beta   90.00
_cell.angle_gamma   90.00
#
_symmetry.space_group_name_H-M   'P 1'
#
loop_
_entity.id
_entity.type
_entity.pdbx_description
1 polymer ?
#
loop_
_entity_poly.entity_id
_entity_poly.type
_entity_poly.pdbx_seq_one_letter_code
_entity_poly.pdbx_strand_id
1 'polypeptide(L)'
;MSLLLAIILTAGSGAAANVQVAEPNPSKMTRAEIRAHNDKVGKEHPLFIRCRRDIEIGTLAKAKTVCRTTRDWAEADYAGNRTARDTVRILHETNGNIGN
;
A
#
# COMPACT_ATOMS: atom_id res chain seq x y z
N MET A 1 21.77 32.28 -33.67
CA MET A 1 22.17 31.94 -32.28
C MET A 1 20.91 31.62 -31.48
N SER A 2 20.61 30.33 -31.29
CA SER A 2 19.59 29.87 -30.33
C SER A 2 20.27 28.92 -29.37
N LEU A 3 20.34 29.32 -28.11
CA LEU A 3 20.98 28.61 -27.02
C LEU A 3 19.97 27.58 -26.46
N LEU A 4 20.19 26.29 -26.71
CA LEU A 4 19.40 25.21 -26.11
C LEU A 4 19.87 24.96 -24.67
N LEU A 5 19.01 25.27 -23.71
CA LEU A 5 19.23 25.06 -22.28
C LEU A 5 18.90 23.60 -21.93
N ALA A 6 19.91 22.77 -21.68
CA ALA A 6 19.73 21.40 -21.20
C ALA A 6 19.52 21.39 -19.68
N ILE A 7 18.30 21.12 -19.23
CA ILE A 7 17.97 20.92 -17.82
C ILE A 7 18.36 19.49 -17.44
N ILE A 8 19.42 19.36 -16.65
CA ILE A 8 19.89 18.09 -16.10
C ILE A 8 19.01 17.77 -14.89
N LEU A 9 18.10 16.80 -15.04
CA LEU A 9 17.29 16.30 -13.94
C LEU A 9 18.14 15.36 -13.08
N THR A 10 18.71 15.87 -11.98
CA THR A 10 19.40 15.04 -10.99
C THR A 10 18.37 14.25 -10.19
N ALA A 11 18.14 12.99 -10.57
CA ALA A 11 17.40 12.04 -9.77
C ALA A 11 18.22 11.71 -8.51
N GLY A 12 17.90 12.36 -7.39
CA GLY A 12 18.43 12.00 -6.09
C GLY A 12 17.94 10.61 -5.70
N SER A 13 18.80 9.60 -5.82
CA SER A 13 18.55 8.28 -5.25
C SER A 13 18.63 8.40 -3.72
N GLY A 14 17.48 8.54 -3.08
CA GLY A 14 17.38 8.39 -1.63
C GLY A 14 17.79 6.97 -1.25
N ALA A 15 19.04 6.80 -0.83
CA ALA A 15 19.54 5.55 -0.28
C ALA A 15 18.79 5.29 1.03
N ALA A 16 17.79 4.40 0.98
CA ALA A 16 17.16 3.87 2.17
C ALA A 16 18.21 3.14 2.99
N ALA A 17 18.53 3.66 4.18
CA ALA A 17 19.37 2.99 5.14
C ALA A 17 18.77 1.61 5.43
N ASN A 18 19.53 0.56 5.07
CA ASN A 18 19.10 -0.83 5.14
C ASN A 18 19.18 -1.30 6.60
N VAL A 19 18.24 -0.85 7.44
CA VAL A 19 18.05 -1.42 8.77
C VAL A 19 17.52 -2.83 8.57
N GLN A 20 18.34 -3.83 8.84
CA GLN A 20 17.98 -5.26 8.76
C GLN A 20 17.00 -5.58 9.91
N VAL A 21 15.74 -5.17 9.75
CA VAL A 21 14.66 -5.48 10.70
C VAL A 21 13.89 -6.67 10.18
N ALA A 22 13.65 -7.65 11.06
CA ALA A 22 12.82 -8.81 10.74
C ALA A 22 11.43 -8.37 10.26
N GLU A 23 10.87 -9.11 9.31
CA GLU A 23 9.51 -8.88 8.81
C GLU A 23 8.51 -9.00 9.97
N PRO A 24 7.74 -7.95 10.29
CA PRO A 24 6.76 -8.00 11.37
C PRO A 24 5.52 -8.78 10.95
N ASN A 25 4.75 -9.29 11.93
CA ASN A 25 3.39 -9.76 11.72
C ASN A 25 2.38 -8.86 12.46
N PRO A 26 1.90 -7.77 11.83
CA PRO A 26 1.08 -6.77 12.50
C PRO A 26 -0.24 -7.31 13.07
N SER A 27 -0.77 -8.41 12.51
CA SER A 27 -2.02 -9.04 12.96
C SER A 27 -1.89 -9.74 14.32
N LYS A 28 -0.66 -9.98 14.77
CA LYS A 28 -0.36 -10.63 16.05
C LYS A 28 0.30 -9.67 17.06
N MET A 29 0.47 -8.40 16.69
CA MET A 29 1.11 -7.40 17.53
C MET A 29 0.08 -6.50 18.21
N THR A 30 0.38 -6.11 19.44
CA THR A 30 -0.28 -5.05 20.18
C THR A 30 0.13 -3.67 19.65
N ARG A 31 -0.62 -2.63 20.00
CA ARG A 31 -0.29 -1.24 19.63
C ARG A 31 1.07 -0.78 20.18
N ALA A 32 1.46 -1.28 21.36
CA ALA A 32 2.74 -0.96 21.98
C ALA A 32 3.90 -1.57 21.20
N GLU A 33 3.79 -2.85 20.83
CA GLU A 33 4.79 -3.55 20.01
C GLU A 33 4.91 -2.92 18.62
N ILE A 34 3.79 -2.52 18.00
CA ILE A 34 3.79 -1.81 16.71
C ILE A 34 4.54 -0.48 16.82
N ARG A 35 4.33 0.29 17.90
CA ARG A 35 5.04 1.54 18.12
C ARG A 35 6.54 1.29 18.28
N ALA A 36 6.93 0.34 19.13
CA ALA A 36 8.32 -0.03 19.34
C ALA A 36 9.02 -0.56 18.08
N HIS A 37 8.29 -1.21 17.18
CA HIS A 37 8.79 -1.58 15.85
C HIS A 37 8.98 -0.36 14.95
N ASN A 38 7.96 0.49 14.85
CA ASN A 38 7.97 1.71 14.03
C ASN A 38 9.01 2.74 14.48
N ASP A 39 9.41 2.74 15.75
CA ASP A 39 10.51 3.60 16.22
C ASP A 39 11.88 3.15 15.66
N LYS A 40 12.00 1.89 15.22
CA LYS A 40 13.22 1.33 14.61
C LYS A 40 13.26 1.50 13.09
N VAL A 41 12.10 1.40 12.44
CA VAL A 41 11.95 1.54 10.99
C VAL A 41 11.28 2.89 10.72
N GLY A 42 12.04 3.89 10.26
CA GLY A 42 11.48 5.23 10.02
C GLY A 42 10.22 5.22 9.14
N LYS A 43 9.44 6.32 9.13
CA LYS A 43 8.11 6.38 8.47
C LYS A 43 8.09 5.99 6.99
N GLU A 44 9.17 6.27 6.26
CA GLU A 44 9.30 5.94 4.83
C GLU A 44 9.76 4.49 4.57
N HIS A 45 10.05 3.73 5.63
CA HIS A 45 10.54 2.37 5.49
C HIS A 45 9.41 1.42 5.02
N PRO A 46 9.68 0.47 4.11
CA PRO A 46 8.66 -0.47 3.62
C PRO A 46 7.95 -1.25 4.73
N LEU A 47 8.70 -1.58 5.80
CA LEU A 47 8.20 -2.31 6.98
C LEU A 47 7.53 -1.43 8.04
N PHE A 48 7.38 -0.12 7.80
CA PHE A 48 6.63 0.75 8.71
C PHE A 48 5.16 0.31 8.74
N ILE A 49 4.63 0.04 9.93
CA ILE A 49 3.29 -0.51 10.12
C ILE A 49 2.28 0.62 10.21
N ARG A 50 1.25 0.57 9.35
CA ARG A 50 0.10 1.48 9.36
C ARG A 50 -1.18 0.73 9.70
N CYS A 51 -1.91 1.25 10.68
CA CYS A 51 -3.23 0.74 11.06
C CYS A 51 -4.32 1.63 10.45
N ARG A 52 -5.23 1.03 9.69
CA ARG A 52 -6.42 1.70 9.12
C ARG A 52 -7.69 1.11 9.74
N ARG A 53 -8.73 1.93 9.85
CA ARG A 53 -10.08 1.47 10.16
C ARG A 53 -10.71 0.95 8.87
N ASP A 54 -11.11 -0.31 8.87
CA ASP A 54 -11.76 -0.99 7.76
C ASP A 54 -13.24 -1.19 8.10
N ILE A 55 -14.12 -0.71 7.22
CA ILE A 55 -15.57 -0.75 7.41
C ILE A 55 -16.11 -1.87 6.54
N GLU A 56 -16.84 -2.80 7.14
CA GLU A 56 -17.47 -3.90 6.41
C GLU A 56 -18.68 -3.38 5.62
N ILE A 57 -18.56 -3.38 4.28
CA ILE A 57 -19.59 -2.90 3.35
C ILE A 57 -20.90 -3.66 3.61
N GLY A 58 -22.00 -2.91 3.79
CA GLY A 58 -23.31 -3.46 4.12
C GLY A 58 -23.60 -3.53 5.62
N THR A 59 -22.68 -3.08 6.49
CA THR A 59 -22.93 -2.96 7.93
C THR A 59 -22.63 -1.55 8.42
N LEU A 60 -23.57 -0.92 9.16
CA LEU A 60 -23.40 0.43 9.72
C LEU A 60 -22.50 0.46 10.97
N ALA A 61 -22.32 -0.67 11.64
CA ALA A 61 -21.76 -0.72 12.99
C ALA A 61 -20.43 -1.47 13.13
N LYS A 62 -20.01 -2.28 12.14
CA LYS A 62 -18.82 -3.12 12.27
C LYS A 62 -17.64 -2.50 11.54
N ALA A 63 -16.80 -1.84 12.33
CA ALA A 63 -15.49 -1.39 11.89
C ALA A 63 -14.40 -2.19 12.61
N LYS A 64 -13.50 -2.81 11.86
CA LYS A 64 -12.31 -3.49 12.39
C LYS A 64 -11.08 -2.64 12.14
N THR A 65 -10.10 -2.69 13.04
CA THR A 65 -8.79 -2.06 12.79
C THR A 65 -7.89 -3.09 12.13
N VAL A 66 -7.35 -2.76 10.96
CA VAL A 66 -6.42 -3.61 10.21
C VAL A 66 -5.07 -2.92 10.18
N CYS A 67 -4.04 -3.59 10.68
CA CYS A 67 -2.66 -3.13 10.63
C CYS A 67 -1.89 -3.95 9.60
N ARG A 68 -1.12 -3.28 8.74
CA ARG A 68 -0.23 -3.91 7.75
C ARG A 68 1.01 -3.05 7.54
N THR A 69 2.06 -3.60 6.95
CA THR A 69 3.23 -2.80 6.57
C THR A 69 2.87 -1.85 5.42
N THR A 70 3.68 -0.80 5.23
CA THR A 70 3.49 0.16 4.14
C THR A 70 3.61 -0.51 2.78
N ARG A 71 4.52 -1.48 2.65
CA ARG A 71 4.63 -2.34 1.47
C ARG A 71 3.36 -3.13 1.22
N ASP A 72 2.83 -3.85 2.21
CA ASP A 72 1.65 -4.69 2.01
C ASP A 72 0.41 -3.86 1.64
N TRP A 73 0.33 -2.64 2.17
CA TRP A 73 -0.71 -1.69 1.76
C TRP A 73 -0.58 -1.29 0.30
N ALA A 74 0.63 -1.00 -0.17
CA ALA A 74 0.87 -0.69 -1.59
C ALA A 74 0.52 -1.88 -2.50
N GLU A 75 0.85 -3.10 -2.08
CA GLU A 75 0.48 -4.32 -2.81
C GLU A 75 -1.04 -4.51 -2.85
N ALA A 76 -1.73 -4.34 -1.72
CA ALA A 76 -3.19 -4.43 -1.67
C ALA A 76 -3.88 -3.39 -2.55
N ASP A 77 -3.38 -2.15 -2.56
CA ASP A 77 -3.90 -1.07 -3.40
C ASP A 77 -3.69 -1.38 -4.89
N TYR A 78 -2.51 -1.92 -5.26
CA TYR A 78 -2.19 -2.34 -6.62
C TYR A 78 -3.06 -3.52 -7.08
N ALA A 79 -3.21 -4.55 -6.24
CA ALA A 79 -4.07 -5.69 -6.51
C ALA A 79 -5.54 -5.26 -6.67
N GLY A 80 -6.06 -4.44 -5.77
CA GLY A 80 -7.43 -3.94 -5.83
C GLY A 80 -7.71 -3.13 -7.10
N ASN A 81 -6.79 -2.25 -7.51
CA ASN A 81 -6.94 -1.48 -8.74
C ASN A 81 -6.93 -2.37 -10.00
N ARG A 82 -6.09 -3.41 -10.03
CA ARG A 82 -6.12 -4.38 -11.15
C ARG A 82 -7.44 -5.13 -11.20
N THR A 83 -7.89 -5.68 -10.08
CA THR A 83 -9.18 -6.38 -10.00
C THR A 83 -10.33 -5.48 -10.45
N ALA A 84 -10.35 -4.21 -10.04
CA ALA A 84 -11.39 -3.27 -10.46
C ALA A 84 -11.40 -3.07 -11.99
N ARG A 85 -10.22 -2.92 -12.62
CA ARG A 85 -10.09 -2.80 -14.07
C ARG A 85 -10.51 -4.08 -14.79
N ASP A 86 -10.11 -5.24 -14.25
CA ASP A 86 -10.49 -6.53 -14.82
C ASP A 86 -12.00 -6.76 -14.75
N THR A 87 -12.66 -6.39 -13.66
CA THR A 87 -14.12 -6.45 -13.56
C THR A 87 -14.79 -5.61 -14.66
N VAL A 88 -14.34 -4.38 -14.88
CA VAL A 88 -14.89 -3.51 -15.94
C VAL A 88 -14.62 -4.09 -17.33
N ARG A 89 -13.42 -4.61 -17.57
CA ARG A 89 -13.04 -5.26 -18.82
C ARG A 89 -13.94 -6.46 -19.11
N ILE A 90 -14.12 -7.35 -18.13
CA ILE A 90 -14.97 -8.54 -18.27
C ILE A 90 -16.43 -8.14 -18.52
N LEU A 91 -16.95 -7.15 -17.79
CA LEU A 91 -18.30 -6.63 -18.03
C LEU A 91 -18.48 -6.14 -19.47
N HIS A 92 -17.48 -5.45 -20.02
CA HIS A 92 -17.52 -4.97 -21.39
C HIS A 92 -17.42 -6.12 -22.41
N GLU A 93 -16.49 -7.05 -22.23
CA GLU A 93 -16.31 -8.22 -23.12
C GLU A 93 -17.55 -9.13 -23.14
N THR A 94 -18.25 -9.24 -22.02
CA THR A 94 -19.45 -10.08 -21.88
C THR A 94 -20.75 -9.33 -22.18
N ASN A 95 -20.71 -8.04 -22.50
CA ASN A 95 -21.89 -7.16 -22.55
C ASN A 95 -22.78 -7.28 -21.29
N GLY A 96 -22.16 -7.50 -20.13
CA GLY A 96 -22.85 -7.71 -18.86
C GLY A 96 -23.45 -9.11 -18.66
N ASN A 97 -23.25 -10.05 -19.60
CA ASN A 97 -23.76 -11.42 -19.48
C ASN A 97 -22.79 -12.30 -18.68
N ILE A 98 -22.53 -11.93 -17.42
CA ILE A 98 -21.69 -12.69 -16.50
C ILE A 98 -22.57 -13.72 -15.78
N GLY A 99 -22.87 -14.85 -16.42
CA GLY A 99 -23.69 -15.87 -15.76
C GLY A 99 -24.32 -16.98 -16.60
N ASN A 100 -23.87 -17.22 -17.84
CA ASN A 100 -24.33 -18.38 -18.63
C ASN A 100 -23.26 -19.47 -18.69
#